data_AF-A0A7G7BQG3-F1
#
_entry.id   AF-A0A7G7BQG3-F1
#
_cell.length_a   1.000
_cell.length_b   1.000
_cell.length_c   1.000
_cell.angle_alpha   90.00
_cell.angle_beta   90.00
_cell.angle_gamma   90.00
#
_symmetry.space_group_name_H-M   'P 1'
#
loop_
_entity.id
_entity.type
_entity.pdbx_description
1 polymer ?
#
loop_
_entity_poly.entity_id
_entity_poly.type
_entity_poly.pdbx_seq_one_letter_code
_entity_poly.pdbx_strand_id
1 'polypeptide(L)' 'MTNPFDDEDGTFHVLVNDERQHCLWPAFVEVPAGWDMAVSNSTRQICLDYIEENWTDIRPASLAATDAA' A
#
# COMPACT_ATOMS: atom_id res chain seq x y z
N MET A 1 -18.20 -2.31 15.23
CA MET A 1 -18.02 -2.31 13.77
C MET A 1 -16.53 -2.41 13.53
N THR A 2 -16.03 -3.61 13.23
CA THR A 2 -14.61 -3.82 12.89
C THR A 2 -14.37 -3.23 11.52
N ASN A 3 -13.43 -2.31 11.42
CA ASN A 3 -13.00 -1.76 10.16
C ASN A 3 -12.37 -2.90 9.33
N PRO A 4 -12.78 -3.14 8.08
CA PRO A 4 -12.23 -4.21 7.25
C PRO A 4 -10.71 -4.16 7.04
N PHE A 5 -10.09 -3.00 7.25
CA PHE A 5 -8.64 -2.81 7.18
C PHE A 5 -7.90 -3.21 8.48
N ASP A 6 -8.64 -3.42 9.57
CA ASP A 6 -8.12 -3.80 10.89
C ASP A 6 -8.33 -5.30 11.20
N ASP A 7 -8.76 -6.08 10.21
CA ASP A 7 -8.90 -7.54 10.36
C ASP A 7 -7.51 -8.19 10.27
N GLU A 8 -6.97 -8.70 11.39
CA GLU A 8 -5.62 -9.30 11.41
C GLU A 8 -5.56 -10.67 10.72
N ASP A 9 -6.67 -11.41 10.75
CA ASP A 9 -6.84 -12.71 10.09
C ASP A 9 -7.31 -12.58 8.64
N GLY A 10 -7.57 -11.35 8.19
CA GLY A 10 -8.01 -11.01 6.85
C GLY A 10 -6.93 -11.20 5.78
N THR A 11 -7.38 -11.36 4.55
CA THR A 11 -6.51 -11.38 3.37
C THR A 11 -6.46 -10.00 2.72
N PHE A 12 -5.25 -9.53 2.42
CA PHE A 12 -4.99 -8.21 1.86
C PHE A 12 -4.08 -8.27 0.63
N HIS A 13 -4.11 -7.18 -0.11
CA HIS A 13 -3.22 -6.82 -1.18
C HIS A 13 -2.45 -5.56 -0.80
N VAL A 14 -1.24 -5.43 -1.32
CA VAL A 14 -0.57 -4.13 -1.40
C VAL A 14 -0.76 -3.62 -2.82
N LEU A 15 -1.40 -2.47 -2.93
CA LEU A 15 -1.54 -1.75 -4.18
C LEU A 15 -0.47 -0.68 -4.27
N VAL A 16 0.02 -0.44 -5.48
CA VAL A 16 0.95 0.64 -5.82
C VAL A 16 0.38 1.45 -6.97
N ASN A 17 0.45 2.77 -6.90
CA ASN A 17 0.07 3.64 -8.01
C ASN A 17 1.31 4.13 -8.79
N ASP A 18 1.07 4.85 -9.89
CA ASP A 18 2.12 5.46 -10.70
C ASP A 18 3.02 6.44 -9.92
N GLU A 19 2.50 7.02 -8.83
CA GLU A 19 3.24 7.90 -7.92
C GLU A 19 4.05 7.14 -6.86
N ARG A 20 4.14 5.80 -6.96
CA ARG A 20 4.82 4.89 -6.03
C ARG A 20 4.29 4.95 -4.60
N GLN A 21 3.04 5.36 -4.44
CA GLN A 21 2.34 5.31 -3.17
C GLN A 21 1.82 3.90 -2.95
N HIS A 22 2.03 3.38 -1.74
CA HIS A 22 1.60 2.04 -1.37
C HIS A 22 0.32 2.13 -0.53
N CYS A 23 -0.66 1.26 -0.81
CA CYS A 23 -1.93 1.19 -0.11
C CYS A 23 -2.26 -0.25 0.27
N LEU A 24 -2.65 -0.46 1.53
CA LEU A 24 -3.20 -1.73 1.98
C LEU A 24 -4.66 -1.83 1.53
N TRP A 25 -4.99 -2.88 0.79
CA TRP A 25 -6.32 -3.08 0.22
C TRP A 25 -6.89 -4.46 0.58
N PRO A 26 -8.13 -4.57 1.09
CA PRO A 26 -8.70 -5.87 1.45
C PRO A 26 -9.00 -6.70 0.20
N ALA A 27 -8.70 -8.00 0.24
CA ALA A 27 -8.79 -8.88 -0.93
C ALA A 27 -10.21 -9.16 -1.42
N PHE A 28 -11.19 -8.92 -0.57
CA PHE A 28 -12.60 -9.05 -0.93
C PHE A 28 -13.18 -7.78 -1.59
N VAL A 29 -12.41 -6.69 -1.67
CA VAL A 29 -12.83 -5.43 -2.29
C VAL A 29 -12.21 -5.32 -3.68
N GLU A 30 -13.02 -4.94 -4.67
CA GLU A 30 -12.54 -4.70 -6.03
C GLU A 30 -11.46 -3.62 -6.05
N VAL A 31 -10.38 -3.86 -6.81
CA VAL A 31 -9.26 -2.93 -6.93
C VAL A 31 -9.65 -1.78 -7.88
N PRO A 32 -9.50 -0.52 -7.45
CA PRO A 32 -9.78 0.63 -8.31
C PRO A 32 -8.82 0.68 -9.50
N ALA A 33 -9.32 1.17 -10.65
CA ALA A 33 -8.48 1.38 -11.83
C ALA A 33 -7.33 2.37 -11.55
N GLY A 34 -6.16 2.12 -12.14
CA GLY A 34 -4.96 2.94 -11.94
C GLY A 34 -4.11 2.54 -10.72
N TRP A 35 -4.42 1.40 -10.10
CA TRP A 35 -3.61 0.79 -9.06
C TRP A 35 -3.14 -0.59 -9.51
N ASP A 36 -1.85 -0.84 -9.36
CA ASP A 36 -1.22 -2.13 -9.63
C ASP A 36 -1.06 -2.94 -8.36
N MET A 37 -1.17 -4.26 -8.47
CA MET A 37 -1.07 -5.17 -7.33
C MET A 37 0.39 -5.59 -7.13
N ALA A 38 1.05 -5.02 -6.13
CA ALA A 38 2.42 -5.34 -5.77
C ALA A 38 2.52 -6.64 -4.96
N VAL A 39 1.60 -6.81 -4.00
CA VAL A 39 1.45 -8.02 -3.18
C VAL A 39 0.01 -8.49 -3.28
N SER A 40 -0.19 -9.80 -3.45
CA SER A 40 -1.53 -10.39 -3.56
C SER A 40 -1.81 -11.50 -2.57
N ASN A 41 -3.07 -11.59 -2.13
CA ASN A 41 -3.60 -12.67 -1.28
C ASN A 41 -2.71 -13.00 -0.06
N SER A 42 -2.22 -11.97 0.61
CA SER A 42 -1.27 -12.10 1.72
C SER A 42 -1.88 -11.64 3.04
N THR A 43 -1.26 -12.03 4.15
CA THR A 43 -1.69 -11.57 5.47
C THR A 43 -1.38 -10.10 5.66
N ARG A 44 -2.08 -9.46 6.61
CA ARG A 44 -1.86 -8.06 6.97
C ARG A 44 -0.39 -7.78 7.30
N GLN A 45 0.24 -8.65 8.08
CA GLN A 45 1.64 -8.52 8.49
C GLN A 45 2.58 -8.48 7.28
N ILE A 46 2.48 -9.46 6.36
CA ILE A 46 3.33 -9.49 5.15
C ILE A 46 3.12 -8.24 4.29
N CYS A 47 1.88 -7.78 4.16
CA CYS A 47 1.59 -6.57 3.40
C CYS A 47 2.22 -5.32 4.05
N LEU A 48 2.18 -5.23 5.38
CA LEU A 48 2.79 -4.13 6.13
C LEU A 48 4.32 -4.18 6.04
N ASP A 49 4.94 -5.35 6.23
CA ASP A 49 6.38 -5.53 6.08
C ASP A 49 6.82 -5.10 4.68
N TYR A 50 6.09 -5.49 3.63
CA TYR A 50 6.37 -5.04 2.26
C TYR A 50 6.28 -3.52 2.13
N ILE A 51 5.25 -2.89 2.70
CA ILE A 51 5.08 -1.43 2.66
C ILE A 51 6.25 -0.75 3.40
N GLU A 52 6.63 -1.22 4.59
CA GLU A 52 7.74 -0.67 5.37
C GLU A 52 9.09 -0.83 4.65
N GLU A 53 9.31 -1.95 3.96
CA GLU A 53 10.53 -2.21 3.20
C GLU A 53 10.60 -1.42 1.88
N ASN A 54 9.47 -1.20 1.20
CA ASN A 54 9.43 -0.60 -0.14
C ASN A 54 9.08 0.89 -0.13
N TRP A 55 8.41 1.39 0.91
CA TRP A 55 8.03 2.79 1.07
C TRP A 55 9.00 3.54 1.99
N THR A 56 10.27 3.57 1.60
CA THR A 56 11.36 4.12 2.41
C THR A 56 11.48 5.65 2.37
N ASP A 57 10.85 6.30 1.39
CA ASP A 57 10.75 7.77 1.30
C ASP A 57 9.26 8.17 1.34
N ILE A 58 8.81 8.58 2.52
CA ILE A 58 7.42 9.02 2.76
C ILE A 58 7.18 10.44 2.23
N ARG A 59 8.21 11.13 1.72
CA ARG A 59 8.00 12.44 1.08
C ARG A 59 7.19 12.24 -0.20
N PRO A 60 6.14 13.05 -0.43
CA PRO A 60 5.47 13.09 -1.72
C PRO A 60 6.52 13.34 -2.81
N ALA A 61 6.49 12.60 -3.92
CA ALA A 61 7.47 12.73 -5.01
C ALA A 61 7.59 14.20 -5.50
N SER A 62 6.52 14.99 -5.40
CA SER A 62 6.52 16.43 -5.73
C SER A 62 7.32 17.33 -4.77
N LEU A 63 7.60 16.90 -3.54
CA LEU A 63 8.39 17.66 -2.54
C LEU A 63 9.87 17.26 -2.54
N ALA A 64 10.21 16.07 -3.01
CA ALA A 64 11.61 15.62 -3.14
C ALA A 64 12.41 16.41 -4.20
N ALA A 65 11.73 17.11 -5.12
CA ALA A 65 12.37 17.94 -6.14
C ALA A 65 12.74 19.37 -5.68
N THR A 66 12.27 19.82 -4.49
CA THR A 66 12.42 21.21 -4.05
C THR A 66 13.47 21.42 -2.96
N ASP A 67 14.04 20.35 -2.37
CA ASP A 67 15.02 20.46 -1.28
C ASP A 67 16.47 20.17 -1.74
N ALA A 68 16.78 20.52 -2.99
CA ALA A 68 18.14 20.59 -3.51
C ALA A 68 18.43 22.04 -3.93
N ALA A 69 18.64 22.92 -2.94
CA ALA A 69 19.20 24.25 -3.12
C ALA A 69 20.12 24.61 -1.96
#